data_AF-A0A847HQZ9-F1
#
_entry.id   AF-A0A847HQZ9-F1
#
_cell.length_a   1.000
_cell.length_b   1.000
_cell.length_c   1.000
_cell.angle_alpha   90.00
_cell.angle_beta   90.00
_cell.angle_gamma   90.00
#
_symmetry.space_group_name_H-M   'P 1'
#
loop_
_entity.id
_entity.type
_entity.pdbx_description
1 polymer ?
#
loop_
_entity_poly.entity_id
_entity_poly.type
_entity_poly.pdbx_seq_one_letter_code
_entity_poly.pdbx_strand_id
1 'polypeptide(L)'
;IDAMRQSCRSRLVLRTTACCPLPLDRLEPLLCPGESLEIAHRPCNGGDRRHLTVGINAAIRSVAPHEIGTMQDSVRAHIGRLASQIASPTAFTRHALAELDIVARQGMHFDTHGNTRDLLALWQAPFGWSEGQCRQYALSERPDERVFILRDAQRRAISGILVSQGESTEWATVPDEQGKGHIVPLLIYANSVMLAEHPSQDVYAELRWNRSVSPALKSGFCIPRQEYRNWLLTNHVTIGDAPHTDAPDPWNTGRGKLGDGTAGAMLRSFVVGHMERERFTDEILDAYLHFPR
;
A
#
# COMPACT_ATOMS: atom_id res chain seq x y z
N ILE A 1 18.83 10.41 -3.22
CA ILE A 1 19.60 9.19 -3.56
C ILE A 1 20.68 8.94 -2.50
N ASP A 2 21.49 9.94 -2.14
CA ASP A 2 22.53 9.74 -1.10
C ASP A 2 21.99 9.37 0.28
N ALA A 3 20.88 9.97 0.72
CA ALA A 3 20.18 9.53 1.94
C ALA A 3 19.63 8.09 1.82
N MET A 4 19.39 7.61 0.60
CA MET A 4 18.91 6.26 0.34
C MET A 4 20.03 5.23 0.44
N ARG A 5 21.24 5.59 0.00
CA ARG A 5 22.47 4.76 0.09
C ARG A 5 22.88 4.46 1.52
N GLN A 6 22.47 5.29 2.47
CA GLN A 6 22.76 5.14 3.90
C GLN A 6 21.67 4.35 4.63
N SER A 7 20.59 3.95 3.94
CA SER A 7 19.46 3.26 4.56
C SER A 7 19.72 1.76 4.71
N CYS A 8 19.40 1.21 5.88
CA CYS A 8 19.43 -0.23 6.12
C CYS A 8 18.24 -0.99 5.50
N ARG A 9 17.35 -0.30 4.76
CA ARG A 9 16.18 -0.90 4.12
C ARG A 9 16.57 -1.66 2.85
N SER A 10 15.99 -2.84 2.64
CA SER A 10 16.21 -3.69 1.46
C SER A 10 15.71 -3.05 0.14
N ARG A 11 14.83 -2.05 0.24
CA ARG A 11 14.35 -1.23 -0.86
C ARG A 11 13.98 0.16 -0.36
N LEU A 12 14.19 1.16 -1.19
CA LEU A 12 13.79 2.53 -0.91
C LEU A 12 13.00 3.08 -2.10
N VAL A 13 11.83 3.64 -1.80
CA VAL A 13 10.90 4.13 -2.81
C VAL A 13 10.80 5.63 -2.63
N LEU A 14 11.10 6.36 -3.70
CA LEU A 14 10.89 7.79 -3.79
C LEU A 14 9.69 8.03 -4.70
N ARG A 15 8.62 8.60 -4.13
CA ARG A 15 7.53 9.16 -4.92
C ARG A 15 7.74 10.65 -5.04
N THR A 16 7.77 11.15 -6.27
CA THR A 16 7.91 12.58 -6.53
C THR A 16 6.99 12.98 -7.67
N THR A 17 6.49 14.21 -7.61
CA THR A 17 5.74 14.79 -8.73
C THR A 17 6.69 15.70 -9.46
N ALA A 18 7.01 15.36 -10.71
CA ALA A 18 7.91 16.15 -11.53
C ALA A 18 7.15 16.66 -12.77
N CYS A 19 7.37 17.93 -13.10
CA CYS A 19 7.09 18.40 -14.45
C CYS A 19 8.20 17.85 -15.33
N CYS A 20 7.89 16.86 -16.19
CA CYS A 20 8.89 16.28 -17.07
C CYS A 20 8.46 16.40 -18.53
N PRO A 21 9.08 17.31 -19.30
CA PRO A 21 8.81 17.43 -20.73
C PRO A 21 9.45 16.30 -21.55
N LEU A 22 10.31 15.48 -20.93
CA LEU A 22 11.03 14.41 -21.61
C LEU A 22 10.17 13.13 -21.72
N PRO A 23 10.21 12.44 -22.87
CA PRO A 23 9.73 11.06 -23.01
C PRO A 23 10.39 10.11 -22.00
N LEU A 24 9.65 9.08 -21.55
CA LEU A 24 10.06 8.17 -20.48
C LEU A 24 11.34 7.40 -20.77
N ASP A 25 11.47 6.92 -22.00
CA ASP A 25 12.63 6.19 -22.52
C ASP A 25 13.93 7.02 -22.41
N ARG A 26 13.82 8.34 -22.28
CA ARG A 26 14.94 9.26 -22.07
C ARG A 26 15.19 9.61 -20.60
N LEU A 27 14.23 9.35 -19.71
CA LEU A 27 14.35 9.60 -18.26
C LEU A 27 15.13 8.49 -17.54
N GLU A 28 14.87 7.23 -17.89
CA GLU A 28 15.47 6.06 -17.22
C GLU A 28 17.01 6.11 -17.17
N PRO A 29 17.73 6.45 -18.26
CA PRO A 29 19.20 6.53 -18.24
C PRO A 29 19.75 7.73 -17.45
N LEU A 30 18.95 8.79 -17.25
CA LEU A 30 19.37 10.06 -16.64
C LEU A 30 19.25 10.06 -15.11
N LEU A 31 18.35 9.24 -14.54
CA LEU A 31 18.04 9.28 -13.11
C LEU A 31 19.09 8.58 -12.23
N CYS A 32 19.79 7.54 -12.73
CA CYS A 32 21.07 7.04 -12.21
C CYS A 32 21.78 6.18 -13.28
N PRO A 33 22.86 6.65 -13.91
CA PRO A 33 23.64 5.81 -14.81
C PRO A 33 24.34 4.69 -14.03
N GLY A 34 23.98 3.43 -14.32
CA GLY A 34 24.68 2.24 -13.80
C GLY A 34 24.01 1.48 -12.65
N GLU A 35 22.84 1.91 -12.17
CA GLU A 35 22.06 1.17 -11.17
C GLU A 35 20.76 0.60 -11.77
N SER A 36 20.33 -0.59 -11.33
CA SER A 36 19.05 -1.18 -11.72
C SER A 36 17.89 -0.45 -11.01
N LEU A 37 17.55 0.75 -11.47
CA LEU A 37 16.39 1.50 -11.01
C LEU A 37 15.10 0.91 -11.61
N GLU A 38 14.08 0.69 -10.77
CA GLU A 38 12.72 0.42 -11.23
C GLU A 38 11.95 1.75 -11.20
N ILE A 39 11.67 2.34 -12.37
CA ILE A 39 10.97 3.64 -12.49
C ILE A 39 9.57 3.43 -13.05
N ALA A 40 8.57 3.73 -12.24
CA ALA A 40 7.17 3.80 -12.62
C ALA A 40 6.73 5.27 -12.75
N HIS A 41 5.76 5.54 -13.62
CA HIS A 41 5.20 6.89 -13.74
C HIS A 41 3.71 6.88 -14.09
N ARG A 42 2.97 7.85 -13.54
CA ARG A 42 1.56 8.12 -13.86
C ARG A 42 1.42 9.58 -14.33
N PRO A 43 0.72 9.86 -15.43
CA PRO A 43 0.35 11.24 -15.77
C PRO A 43 -0.57 11.83 -14.69
N CYS A 44 -0.34 13.07 -14.28
CA CYS A 44 -1.27 13.80 -13.41
C CYS A 44 -2.49 14.26 -14.21
N ASN A 45 -3.66 14.33 -13.59
CA ASN A 45 -4.82 14.99 -14.20
C ASN A 45 -4.50 16.49 -14.39
N GLY A 46 -4.40 16.96 -15.64
CA GLY A 46 -4.34 18.39 -15.99
C GLY A 46 -3.04 18.98 -16.57
N GLY A 47 -2.11 18.22 -17.15
CA GLY A 47 -1.00 18.82 -17.93
C GLY A 47 0.28 17.98 -18.05
N ASP A 48 1.43 18.65 -18.24
CA ASP A 48 2.78 18.07 -18.46
C ASP A 48 3.43 17.46 -17.19
N ARG A 49 2.68 17.34 -16.10
CA ARG A 49 3.16 16.81 -14.82
C ARG A 49 2.96 15.30 -14.75
N ARG A 50 3.98 14.60 -14.26
CA ARG A 50 3.97 13.16 -14.05
C ARG A 50 4.33 12.86 -12.59
N HIS A 51 3.55 11.99 -11.96
CA HIS A 51 3.98 11.29 -10.76
C HIS A 51 5.03 10.27 -11.16
N LEU A 52 6.23 10.39 -10.62
CA LEU A 52 7.33 9.46 -10.77
C LEU A 52 7.48 8.68 -9.48
N THR A 53 7.38 7.36 -9.56
CA THR A 53 7.76 6.44 -8.50
C THR A 53 9.10 5.82 -8.89
N VAL A 54 10.16 6.19 -8.18
CA VAL A 54 11.50 5.64 -8.37
C VAL A 54 11.79 4.68 -7.23
N GLY A 55 11.82 3.39 -7.54
CA GLY A 55 12.26 2.34 -6.61
C GLY A 55 13.74 2.02 -6.82
N ILE A 56 14.52 2.07 -5.75
CA ILE A 56 15.89 1.52 -5.73
C ILE A 56 15.84 0.20 -4.98
N ASN A 57 16.14 -0.90 -5.67
CA ASN A 57 16.27 -2.19 -5.04
C ASN A 57 17.71 -2.38 -4.54
N ALA A 58 17.90 -2.35 -3.22
CA ALA A 58 19.19 -2.57 -2.57
C ALA A 58 19.38 -4.04 -2.14
N ALA A 59 18.39 -4.91 -2.38
CA ALA A 59 18.45 -6.31 -1.97
C ALA A 59 19.41 -7.12 -2.86
N ILE A 60 20.32 -7.86 -2.23
CA ILE A 60 21.29 -8.79 -2.86
C ILE A 60 20.58 -10.09 -3.33
N ARG A 61 19.29 -10.04 -3.65
CA ARG A 61 18.49 -11.18 -4.13
C ARG A 61 17.53 -10.73 -5.20
N SER A 62 17.55 -11.42 -6.34
CA SER A 62 16.68 -11.16 -7.49
C SER A 62 15.95 -12.43 -7.93
N VAL A 63 14.68 -12.28 -8.33
CA VAL A 63 14.00 -13.23 -9.22
C VAL A 63 14.87 -13.43 -10.45
N ALA A 64 15.04 -14.68 -10.91
CA ALA A 64 15.92 -14.91 -12.05
C ALA A 64 15.33 -14.20 -13.29
N PRO A 65 16.15 -13.54 -14.13
CA PRO A 65 15.64 -12.71 -15.22
C PRO A 65 14.60 -13.41 -16.14
N HIS A 66 14.76 -14.71 -16.36
CA HIS A 66 13.86 -15.51 -17.18
C HIS A 66 12.51 -15.83 -16.52
N GLU A 67 12.39 -15.73 -15.20
CA GLU A 67 11.14 -15.95 -14.45
C GLU A 67 10.31 -14.67 -14.31
N ILE A 68 10.92 -13.50 -14.51
CA ILE A 68 10.27 -12.19 -14.32
C ILE A 68 9.01 -12.05 -15.18
N GLY A 69 9.09 -12.42 -16.47
CA GLY A 69 7.94 -12.34 -17.37
C GLY A 69 6.77 -13.22 -16.90
N THR A 70 7.07 -14.48 -16.56
CA THR A 70 6.09 -15.44 -16.04
C THR A 70 5.46 -14.97 -14.73
N MET A 71 6.25 -14.40 -13.82
CA MET A 71 5.76 -13.82 -12.57
C MET A 71 4.81 -12.65 -12.83
N GLN A 72 5.22 -11.71 -13.70
CA GLN A 72 4.40 -10.57 -14.08
C GLN A 72 3.06 -11.00 -14.66
N ASP A 73 3.04 -11.99 -15.57
CA ASP A 73 1.81 -12.47 -16.19
C ASP A 73 0.89 -13.18 -15.19
N SER A 74 1.45 -13.94 -14.24
CA SER A 74 0.68 -14.57 -13.17
C SER A 74 0.02 -13.54 -12.24
N VAL A 75 0.78 -12.52 -11.82
CA VAL A 75 0.27 -11.42 -10.98
C VAL A 75 -0.80 -10.63 -11.74
N ARG A 76 -0.59 -10.32 -13.02
CA ARG A 76 -1.60 -9.66 -13.88
C ARG A 76 -2.88 -10.48 -14.00
N ALA A 77 -2.77 -11.79 -14.22
CA ALA A 77 -3.92 -12.68 -14.30
C ALA A 77 -4.69 -12.71 -12.96
N HIS A 78 -3.98 -12.74 -11.83
CA HIS A 78 -4.59 -12.68 -10.50
C HIS A 78 -5.36 -11.37 -10.29
N ILE A 79 -4.72 -10.21 -10.54
CA ILE A 79 -5.36 -8.89 -10.41
C ILE A 79 -6.55 -8.77 -11.37
N GLY A 80 -6.41 -9.24 -12.61
CA GLY A 80 -7.47 -9.23 -13.61
C GLY A 80 -8.73 -9.96 -13.14
N ARG A 81 -8.57 -11.15 -12.54
CA ARG A 81 -9.67 -11.93 -11.95
C ARG A 81 -10.34 -11.24 -10.76
N LEU A 82 -9.57 -10.62 -9.87
CA LEU A 82 -10.13 -9.88 -8.74
C LEU A 82 -10.87 -8.62 -9.22
N ALA A 83 -10.28 -7.86 -10.13
CA ALA A 83 -10.85 -6.62 -10.64
C ALA A 83 -12.18 -6.84 -11.39
N SER A 84 -12.35 -7.96 -12.11
CA SER A 84 -13.61 -8.27 -12.79
C SER A 84 -14.79 -8.48 -11.83
N GLN A 85 -14.52 -8.75 -10.54
CA GLN A 85 -15.57 -8.92 -9.52
C GLN A 85 -16.07 -7.57 -8.97
N ILE A 86 -15.36 -6.46 -9.22
CA ILE A 86 -15.57 -5.15 -8.58
C ILE A 86 -15.87 -4.05 -9.64
N ALA A 87 -15.99 -4.42 -10.91
CA ALA A 87 -15.65 -3.58 -12.05
C ALA A 87 -16.53 -2.34 -12.35
N SER A 88 -17.66 -2.09 -11.69
CA SER A 88 -18.50 -0.91 -11.99
C SER A 88 -18.53 0.12 -10.84
N PRO A 89 -18.51 1.44 -11.13
CA PRO A 89 -18.64 2.48 -10.10
C PRO A 89 -19.89 2.31 -9.24
N THR A 90 -21.04 1.99 -9.86
CA THR A 90 -22.29 1.70 -9.13
C THR A 90 -22.19 0.45 -8.26
N ALA A 91 -21.37 -0.54 -8.63
CA ALA A 91 -21.10 -1.67 -7.75
C ALA A 91 -20.21 -1.26 -6.57
N PHE A 92 -19.23 -0.38 -6.79
CA PHE A 92 -18.38 0.13 -5.72
C PHE A 92 -19.15 0.99 -4.72
N THR A 93 -19.99 1.95 -5.16
CA THR A 93 -20.83 2.75 -4.24
C THR A 93 -21.69 1.87 -3.36
N ARG A 94 -22.41 0.90 -3.93
CA ARG A 94 -23.22 -0.05 -3.15
C ARG A 94 -22.38 -0.87 -2.17
N HIS A 95 -21.19 -1.29 -2.58
CA HIS A 95 -20.27 -2.02 -1.71
C HIS A 95 -19.78 -1.16 -0.54
N ALA A 96 -19.33 0.07 -0.81
CA ALA A 96 -18.85 1.00 0.20
C ALA A 96 -19.94 1.31 1.25
N LEU A 97 -21.17 1.57 0.80
CA LEU A 97 -22.29 1.80 1.72
C LEU A 97 -22.66 0.56 2.54
N ALA A 98 -22.56 -0.64 1.95
CA ALA A 98 -22.78 -1.89 2.67
C ALA A 98 -21.69 -2.15 3.73
N GLU A 99 -20.42 -1.87 3.43
CA GLU A 99 -19.33 -1.94 4.40
C GLU A 99 -19.57 -0.97 5.56
N LEU A 100 -20.04 0.26 5.28
CA LEU A 100 -20.37 1.24 6.31
C LEU A 100 -21.57 0.83 7.19
N ASP A 101 -22.61 0.20 6.62
CA ASP A 101 -23.73 -0.36 7.38
C ASP A 101 -23.27 -1.51 8.31
N ILE A 102 -22.34 -2.34 7.86
CA ILE A 102 -21.71 -3.36 8.72
C ILE A 102 -20.96 -2.71 9.88
N VAL A 103 -20.19 -1.65 9.62
CA VAL A 103 -19.50 -0.86 10.66
C VAL A 103 -20.50 -0.32 11.69
N ALA A 104 -21.60 0.28 11.23
CA ALA A 104 -22.65 0.82 12.09
C ALA A 104 -23.29 -0.26 12.97
N ARG A 105 -23.70 -1.39 12.37
CA ARG A 105 -24.37 -2.48 13.09
C ARG A 105 -23.48 -3.15 14.13
N GLN A 106 -22.18 -3.18 13.89
CA GLN A 106 -21.20 -3.72 14.83
C GLN A 106 -20.76 -2.70 15.89
N GLY A 107 -21.28 -1.47 15.85
CA GLY A 107 -20.89 -0.40 16.77
C GLY A 107 -19.42 0.00 16.63
N MET A 108 -18.84 -0.17 15.44
CA MET A 108 -17.44 0.18 15.17
C MET A 108 -17.30 1.68 14.89
N HIS A 109 -16.10 2.21 15.15
CA HIS A 109 -15.82 3.64 15.07
C HIS A 109 -14.54 3.92 14.29
N PHE A 110 -14.56 4.95 13.45
CA PHE A 110 -13.35 5.44 12.79
C PHE A 110 -12.69 6.56 13.59
N ASP A 111 -11.36 6.55 13.61
CA ASP A 111 -10.54 7.51 14.30
C ASP A 111 -9.40 7.96 13.37
N THR A 112 -8.98 9.22 13.49
CA THR A 112 -7.85 9.80 12.76
C THR A 112 -6.59 9.88 13.63
N HIS A 113 -6.63 9.28 14.82
CA HIS A 113 -5.51 9.22 15.74
C HIS A 113 -5.43 7.86 16.45
N GLY A 114 -4.20 7.47 16.80
CA GLY A 114 -3.92 6.31 17.63
C GLY A 114 -2.96 6.67 18.74
N ASN A 115 -3.16 6.08 19.92
CA ASN A 115 -2.14 6.17 20.97
C ASN A 115 -1.03 5.13 20.72
N THR A 116 0.09 5.26 21.45
CA THR A 116 1.24 4.34 21.34
C THR A 116 0.84 2.87 21.50
N ARG A 117 -0.11 2.55 22.38
CA ARG A 117 -0.57 1.18 22.64
C ARG A 117 -1.35 0.62 21.45
N ASP A 118 -2.21 1.43 20.84
CA ASP A 118 -2.94 1.06 19.62
C ASP A 118 -1.93 0.69 18.51
N LEU A 119 -0.95 1.56 18.27
CA LEU A 119 0.03 1.37 17.20
C LEU A 119 0.95 0.18 17.44
N LEU A 120 1.39 -0.03 18.69
CA LEU A 120 2.16 -1.22 19.06
C LEU A 120 1.38 -2.51 18.78
N ALA A 121 0.11 -2.57 19.18
CA ALA A 121 -0.73 -3.74 18.96
C ALA A 121 -0.92 -4.05 17.47
N LEU A 122 -0.99 -3.00 16.64
CA LEU A 122 -1.18 -3.13 15.20
C LEU A 122 0.12 -3.45 14.43
N TRP A 123 1.25 -2.83 14.80
CA TRP A 123 2.42 -2.75 13.91
C TRP A 123 3.69 -3.39 14.44
N GLN A 124 3.77 -3.72 15.73
CA GLN A 124 4.96 -4.37 16.29
C GLN A 124 5.21 -5.73 15.64
N ALA A 125 4.22 -6.62 15.65
CA ALA A 125 4.40 -7.96 15.08
C ALA A 125 4.45 -7.96 13.53
N PRO A 126 3.58 -7.23 12.79
CA PRO A 126 3.59 -7.29 11.34
C PRO A 126 4.76 -6.55 10.68
N PHE A 127 5.27 -5.49 11.32
CA PHE A 127 6.25 -4.58 10.72
C PHE A 127 7.50 -4.35 11.57
N GLY A 128 7.61 -4.95 12.76
CA GLY A 128 8.78 -4.79 13.63
C GLY A 128 8.88 -3.42 14.29
N TRP A 129 7.79 -2.66 14.39
CA TRP A 129 7.82 -1.33 14.98
C TRP A 129 8.18 -1.37 16.47
N SER A 130 9.16 -0.55 16.85
CA SER A 130 9.53 -0.34 18.25
C SER A 130 8.54 0.59 18.96
N GLU A 131 8.50 0.51 20.29
CA GLU A 131 7.71 1.45 21.10
C GLU A 131 8.08 2.91 20.83
N GLY A 132 9.37 3.21 20.64
CA GLY A 132 9.83 4.56 20.31
C GLY A 132 9.24 5.08 19.00
N GLN A 133 9.19 4.24 17.95
CA GLN A 133 8.57 4.59 16.67
C GLN A 133 7.06 4.79 16.82
N CYS A 134 6.36 3.87 17.50
CA CYS A 134 4.94 4.02 17.76
C CYS A 134 4.63 5.30 18.56
N ARG A 135 5.45 5.62 19.55
CA ARG A 135 5.29 6.85 20.36
C ARG A 135 5.49 8.10 19.51
N GLN A 136 6.50 8.10 18.64
CA GLN A 136 6.75 9.23 17.74
C GLN A 136 5.55 9.49 16.83
N TYR A 137 4.97 8.45 16.21
CA TYR A 137 3.82 8.61 15.32
C TYR A 137 2.52 8.94 16.08
N ALA A 138 2.32 8.39 17.28
CA ALA A 138 1.18 8.74 18.12
C ALA A 138 1.19 10.23 18.57
N LEU A 139 2.37 10.86 18.58
CA LEU A 139 2.58 12.26 18.93
C LEU A 139 2.88 13.15 17.72
N SER A 140 2.93 12.59 16.51
CA SER A 140 3.31 13.34 15.30
C SER A 140 2.19 14.31 14.94
N GLU A 141 2.51 15.60 14.94
CA GLU A 141 1.63 16.66 14.42
C GLU A 141 2.00 17.03 12.97
N ARG A 142 2.79 16.17 12.30
CA ARG A 142 3.21 16.44 10.92
C ARG A 142 1.98 16.52 10.01
N PRO A 143 1.84 17.60 9.22
CA PRO A 143 0.66 17.81 8.41
C PRO A 143 0.52 16.78 7.27
N ASP A 144 1.62 16.17 6.84
CA ASP A 144 1.69 15.18 5.77
C ASP A 144 1.63 13.72 6.26
N GLU A 145 1.49 13.49 7.57
CA GLU A 145 1.35 12.17 8.18
C GLU A 145 0.01 12.04 8.91
N ARG A 146 -0.71 10.95 8.65
CA ARG A 146 -2.00 10.64 9.26
C ARG A 146 -2.09 9.17 9.61
N VAL A 147 -2.58 8.88 10.81
CA VAL A 147 -2.93 7.52 11.20
C VAL A 147 -4.45 7.41 11.12
N PHE A 148 -4.96 6.35 10.53
CA PHE A 148 -6.39 6.04 10.64
C PHE A 148 -6.57 4.71 11.35
N ILE A 149 -7.53 4.67 12.28
CA ILE A 149 -7.84 3.48 13.07
C ILE A 149 -9.32 3.15 12.96
N LEU A 150 -9.62 1.88 12.78
CA LEU A 150 -10.94 1.33 13.06
C LEU A 150 -10.92 0.72 14.45
N ARG A 151 -11.89 1.12 15.27
CA ARG A 151 -12.10 0.63 16.63
C ARG A 151 -13.36 -0.22 16.70
N ASP A 152 -13.33 -1.25 17.53
CA ASP A 152 -14.53 -2.04 17.85
C ASP A 152 -15.50 -1.28 18.78
N ALA A 153 -16.63 -1.91 19.12
CA ALA A 153 -17.64 -1.35 20.03
C ALA A 153 -17.11 -1.07 21.45
N GLN A 154 -16.00 -1.71 21.83
CA GLN A 154 -15.32 -1.47 23.11
C GLN A 154 -14.20 -0.43 22.98
N ARG A 155 -14.13 0.28 21.84
CA ARG A 155 -13.13 1.31 21.52
C ARG A 155 -11.69 0.79 21.42
N ARG A 156 -11.50 -0.53 21.32
CA ARG A 156 -10.18 -1.13 21.07
C ARG A 156 -9.83 -0.98 19.59
N ALA A 157 -8.60 -0.58 19.29
CA ALA A 157 -8.10 -0.54 17.92
C ALA A 157 -8.01 -1.95 17.32
N ILE A 158 -8.66 -2.16 16.19
CA ILE A 158 -8.70 -3.46 15.49
C ILE A 158 -8.06 -3.44 14.12
N SER A 159 -8.05 -2.30 13.44
CA SER A 159 -7.33 -2.12 12.18
C SER A 159 -6.73 -0.73 12.11
N GLY A 160 -5.60 -0.60 11.41
CA GLY A 160 -4.87 0.66 11.29
C GLY A 160 -4.19 0.79 9.93
N ILE A 161 -4.07 2.03 9.49
CA ILE A 161 -3.27 2.42 8.33
C ILE A 161 -2.47 3.69 8.67
N LEU A 162 -1.31 3.81 8.05
CA LEU A 162 -0.56 5.06 8.00
C LEU A 162 -0.75 5.66 6.61
N VAL A 163 -0.93 6.97 6.53
CA VAL A 163 -0.83 7.73 5.30
C VAL A 163 0.28 8.75 5.49
N SER A 164 1.29 8.73 4.63
CA SER A 164 2.40 9.69 4.64
C SER A 164 2.67 10.15 3.22
N GLN A 165 2.71 11.46 2.98
CA GLN A 165 3.09 12.04 1.67
C GLN A 165 2.26 11.50 0.49
N GLY A 166 0.98 11.21 0.70
CA GLY A 166 0.10 10.65 -0.33
C GLY A 166 0.28 9.16 -0.58
N GLU A 167 1.00 8.45 0.29
CA GLU A 167 1.12 7.00 0.26
C GLU A 167 0.43 6.40 1.49
N SER A 168 -0.45 5.42 1.26
CA SER A 168 -1.03 4.60 2.30
C SER A 168 -0.20 3.33 2.51
N THR A 169 0.30 3.17 3.74
CA THR A 169 1.25 2.14 4.16
C THR A 169 0.84 1.51 5.50
N GLU A 170 1.57 0.47 5.92
CA GLU A 170 1.37 -0.22 7.20
C GLU A 170 -0.07 -0.68 7.49
N TRP A 171 -0.76 -1.20 6.48
CA TRP A 171 -2.10 -1.76 6.65
C TRP A 171 -2.06 -2.99 7.54
N ALA A 172 -2.69 -2.90 8.70
CA ALA A 172 -2.74 -4.01 9.66
C ALA A 172 -4.12 -4.18 10.28
N THR A 173 -4.42 -5.43 10.60
CA THR A 173 -5.54 -5.83 11.45
C THR A 173 -4.97 -6.71 12.55
N VAL A 174 -5.40 -6.49 13.80
CA VAL A 174 -4.95 -7.29 14.94
C VAL A 174 -5.27 -8.78 14.71
N PRO A 175 -4.44 -9.73 15.20
CA PRO A 175 -4.50 -11.13 14.80
C PRO A 175 -5.89 -11.80 14.95
N ASP A 176 -6.62 -11.51 16.02
CA ASP A 176 -7.96 -12.05 16.32
C ASP A 176 -9.08 -11.50 15.43
N GLU A 177 -8.80 -10.43 14.68
CA GLU A 177 -9.71 -9.76 13.77
C GLU A 177 -9.35 -9.97 12.29
N GLN A 178 -8.25 -10.67 12.01
CA GLN A 178 -7.82 -10.97 10.64
C GLN A 178 -8.83 -11.87 9.91
N GLY A 179 -9.00 -11.63 8.60
CA GLY A 179 -9.92 -12.40 7.75
C GLY A 179 -11.40 -11.97 7.82
N LYS A 180 -11.77 -11.07 8.74
CA LYS A 180 -13.15 -10.59 8.89
C LYS A 180 -13.51 -9.37 8.01
N GLY A 181 -12.56 -8.86 7.22
CA GLY A 181 -12.80 -7.79 6.25
C GLY A 181 -12.64 -6.35 6.77
N HIS A 182 -12.34 -6.15 8.06
CA HIS A 182 -12.29 -4.84 8.73
C HIS A 182 -11.39 -3.77 8.10
N ILE A 183 -10.34 -4.16 7.37
CA ILE A 183 -9.44 -3.20 6.72
C ILE A 183 -10.10 -2.43 5.57
N VAL A 184 -11.09 -3.04 4.89
CA VAL A 184 -11.75 -2.43 3.72
C VAL A 184 -12.51 -1.16 4.09
N PRO A 185 -13.45 -1.15 5.06
CA PRO A 185 -14.13 0.09 5.44
C PRO A 185 -13.17 1.16 5.96
N LEU A 186 -12.09 0.78 6.65
CA LEU A 186 -11.07 1.73 7.11
C LEU A 186 -10.35 2.42 5.96
N LEU A 187 -9.99 1.67 4.91
CA LEU A 187 -9.35 2.23 3.71
C LEU A 187 -10.31 3.18 2.98
N ILE A 188 -11.60 2.83 2.86
CA ILE A 188 -12.60 3.71 2.23
C ILE A 188 -12.75 5.01 3.05
N TYR A 189 -12.81 4.91 4.38
CA TYR A 189 -12.87 6.07 5.27
C TYR A 189 -11.65 6.97 5.09
N ALA A 190 -10.45 6.41 5.18
CA ALA A 190 -9.21 7.18 5.04
C ALA A 190 -9.10 7.85 3.67
N ASN A 191 -9.41 7.12 2.60
CA ASN A 191 -9.44 7.68 1.24
C ASN A 191 -10.45 8.84 1.13
N SER A 192 -11.62 8.72 1.77
CA SER A 192 -12.63 9.78 1.78
C SER A 192 -12.13 11.04 2.50
N VAL A 193 -11.46 10.89 3.64
CA VAL A 193 -10.82 12.01 4.37
C VAL A 193 -9.73 12.65 3.53
N MET A 194 -8.81 11.86 2.96
CA MET A 194 -7.70 12.36 2.15
C MET A 194 -8.20 13.11 0.90
N LEU A 195 -9.26 12.61 0.24
CA LEU A 195 -9.88 13.29 -0.90
C LEU A 195 -10.60 14.58 -0.52
N ALA A 196 -11.17 14.66 0.67
CA ALA A 196 -11.82 15.89 1.15
C ALA A 196 -10.78 16.97 1.47
N GLU A 197 -9.67 16.59 2.12
CA GLU A 197 -8.59 17.52 2.49
C GLU A 197 -7.73 17.92 1.28
N HIS A 198 -7.49 16.99 0.35
CA HIS A 198 -6.63 17.17 -0.81
C HIS A 198 -7.27 16.63 -2.10
N PRO A 199 -8.29 17.30 -2.67
CA PRO A 199 -9.08 16.79 -3.81
C PRO A 199 -8.31 16.52 -5.11
N SER A 200 -7.10 17.09 -5.23
CA SER A 200 -6.23 16.94 -6.40
C SER A 200 -5.08 15.96 -6.18
N GLN A 201 -4.98 15.36 -4.99
CA GLN A 201 -3.89 14.45 -4.64
C GLN A 201 -4.33 12.99 -4.82
N ASP A 202 -3.59 12.27 -5.63
CA ASP A 202 -3.69 10.82 -5.71
C ASP A 202 -3.11 10.18 -4.45
N VAL A 203 -3.79 9.16 -3.92
CA VAL A 203 -3.28 8.30 -2.85
C VAL A 203 -2.77 7.00 -3.47
N TYR A 204 -1.53 6.64 -3.16
CA TYR A 204 -0.85 5.45 -3.66
C TYR A 204 -0.67 4.40 -2.56
N ALA A 205 -0.49 3.14 -2.92
CA ALA A 205 -0.14 2.08 -1.97
C ALA A 205 0.73 1.01 -2.64
N GLU A 206 1.72 0.51 -1.91
CA GLU A 206 2.48 -0.70 -2.32
C GLU A 206 1.82 -1.95 -1.76
N LEU A 207 1.27 -2.74 -2.65
CA LEU A 207 0.40 -3.84 -2.32
C LEU A 207 1.13 -5.15 -2.54
N ARG A 208 1.21 -5.97 -1.49
CA ARG A 208 1.59 -7.38 -1.66
C ARG A 208 0.58 -8.04 -2.59
N TRP A 209 1.06 -8.59 -3.70
CA TRP A 209 0.20 -9.06 -4.79
C TRP A 209 -0.84 -10.10 -4.35
N ASN A 210 -0.49 -10.94 -3.37
CA ASN A 210 -1.30 -12.05 -2.88
C ASN A 210 -2.11 -11.73 -1.61
N ARG A 211 -1.93 -10.55 -1.00
CA ARG A 211 -2.53 -10.19 0.30
C ARG A 211 -3.29 -8.88 0.26
N SER A 212 -2.66 -7.82 -0.26
CA SER A 212 -3.18 -6.46 -0.17
C SER A 212 -3.96 -6.01 -1.40
N VAL A 213 -3.83 -6.72 -2.54
CA VAL A 213 -4.54 -6.38 -3.78
C VAL A 213 -6.06 -6.47 -3.62
N SER A 214 -6.56 -7.55 -3.03
CA SER A 214 -8.01 -7.75 -2.83
C SER A 214 -8.64 -6.63 -1.98
N PRO A 215 -8.14 -6.31 -0.76
CA PRO A 215 -8.69 -5.20 0.01
C PRO A 215 -8.49 -3.84 -0.65
N ALA A 216 -7.39 -3.61 -1.38
CA ALA A 216 -7.19 -2.37 -2.14
C ALA A 216 -8.27 -2.18 -3.21
N LEU A 217 -8.50 -3.19 -4.05
CA LEU A 217 -9.53 -3.11 -5.10
C LEU A 217 -10.93 -2.91 -4.51
N LYS A 218 -11.24 -3.58 -3.39
CA LYS A 218 -12.51 -3.44 -2.67
C LYS A 218 -12.70 -2.07 -2.03
N SER A 219 -11.62 -1.36 -1.72
CA SER A 219 -11.65 -0.01 -1.12
C SER A 219 -11.53 1.12 -2.16
N GLY A 220 -11.64 0.79 -3.45
CA GLY A 220 -11.69 1.79 -4.53
C GLY A 220 -10.33 2.12 -5.13
N PHE A 221 -9.24 1.50 -4.69
CA PHE A 221 -7.98 1.56 -5.45
C PHE A 221 -8.19 0.89 -6.81
N CYS A 222 -7.49 1.43 -7.80
CA CYS A 222 -7.33 0.82 -9.08
C CYS A 222 -5.87 0.47 -9.30
N ILE A 223 -5.66 -0.51 -10.17
CA ILE A 223 -4.34 -0.99 -10.54
C ILE A 223 -4.34 -1.04 -12.09
N PRO A 224 -3.63 -0.12 -12.76
CA PRO A 224 -3.81 0.13 -14.19
C PRO A 224 -3.37 -1.08 -15.03
N ARG A 225 -4.25 -1.51 -15.95
CA ARG A 225 -4.06 -2.78 -16.69
C ARG A 225 -2.96 -2.75 -17.77
N GLN A 226 -2.68 -1.60 -18.34
CA GLN A 226 -1.77 -1.45 -19.47
C GLN A 226 -0.36 -0.98 -19.05
N GLU A 227 -0.21 -0.41 -17.85
CA GLU A 227 1.04 0.19 -17.40
C GLU A 227 1.95 -0.80 -16.62
N TYR A 228 1.48 -2.01 -16.33
CA TYR A 228 2.17 -3.02 -15.50
C TYR A 228 3.62 -3.39 -15.86
N ARG A 229 4.21 -2.90 -16.95
CA ARG A 229 5.63 -3.18 -17.26
C ARG A 229 6.57 -2.60 -16.20
N ASN A 230 6.25 -1.43 -15.65
CA ASN A 230 7.14 -0.70 -14.74
C ASN A 230 6.68 -0.69 -13.27
N TRP A 231 5.42 -1.07 -13.01
CA TRP A 231 4.79 -0.97 -11.68
C TRP A 231 4.75 -2.29 -10.90
N LEU A 232 5.17 -3.39 -11.52
CA LEU A 232 5.25 -4.70 -10.89
C LEU A 232 6.65 -4.81 -10.28
N LEU A 233 6.76 -4.35 -9.03
CA LEU A 233 8.02 -4.27 -8.31
C LEU A 233 8.47 -5.69 -7.97
N THR A 234 9.56 -6.12 -8.61
CA THR A 234 9.88 -7.56 -8.73
C THR A 234 10.61 -8.14 -7.55
N ASN A 235 11.07 -7.33 -6.59
CA ASN A 235 11.86 -7.82 -5.47
C ASN A 235 11.67 -6.92 -4.24
N HIS A 236 11.03 -7.46 -3.20
CA HIS A 236 11.15 -6.95 -1.84
C HIS A 236 11.60 -8.09 -0.95
N VAL A 237 12.70 -7.90 -0.23
CA VAL A 237 13.02 -8.78 0.89
C VAL A 237 12.32 -8.22 2.13
N THR A 238 11.27 -8.89 2.61
CA THR A 238 10.80 -8.63 3.97
C THR A 238 11.80 -9.28 4.92
N ILE A 239 12.50 -8.48 5.71
CA ILE A 239 13.30 -8.95 6.85
C ILE A 239 12.34 -9.03 8.02
N GLY A 240 11.92 -10.24 8.37
CA GLY A 240 11.11 -10.48 9.54
C GLY A 240 11.84 -11.40 10.51
N ASP A 241 12.11 -10.89 11.71
CA ASP A 241 12.61 -11.70 12.83
C ASP A 241 11.50 -12.59 13.43
N ALA A 242 10.24 -12.36 13.06
CA ALA A 242 9.13 -13.20 13.45
C ALA A 242 8.93 -14.36 12.44
N PRO A 243 8.53 -15.57 12.90
CA PRO A 243 8.11 -16.64 12.01
C PRO A 243 6.86 -16.17 11.26
N HIS A 244 7.05 -15.55 10.10
CA HIS A 244 5.97 -15.23 9.20
C HIS A 244 5.31 -16.55 8.77
N THR A 245 4.03 -16.69 9.07
CA THR A 245 3.19 -17.85 8.71
C THR A 245 2.81 -17.89 7.24
N ASP A 246 3.10 -16.81 6.49
CA ASP A 246 2.79 -16.71 5.08
C ASP A 246 3.81 -17.49 4.24
N ALA A 247 3.33 -18.44 3.43
CA ALA A 247 4.16 -19.19 2.48
C ALA A 247 4.96 -18.22 1.58
N PRO A 248 6.23 -18.51 1.24
CA PRO A 248 7.02 -17.69 0.33
C PRO A 248 6.35 -17.59 -1.04
N ASP A 249 6.70 -16.57 -1.82
CA ASP A 249 6.24 -16.46 -3.19
C ASP A 249 6.63 -17.73 -3.99
N PRO A 250 5.76 -18.24 -4.88
CA PRO A 250 5.98 -19.51 -5.58
C PRO A 250 7.25 -19.49 -6.47
N TRP A 251 7.71 -18.32 -6.89
CA TRP A 251 8.95 -18.14 -7.64
C TRP A 251 10.22 -18.27 -6.77
N ASN A 252 10.03 -18.43 -5.45
CA ASN A 252 11.08 -18.59 -4.45
C ASN A 252 11.01 -19.96 -3.74
N THR A 253 10.07 -20.84 -4.11
CA THR A 253 9.99 -22.19 -3.53
C THR A 253 11.17 -23.04 -4.01
N GLY A 254 12.04 -23.45 -3.10
CA GLY A 254 13.17 -24.35 -3.39
C GLY A 254 14.53 -23.68 -3.58
N ARG A 255 14.64 -22.35 -3.52
CA ARG A 255 15.94 -21.68 -3.39
C ARG A 255 16.35 -21.78 -1.93
N GLY A 256 17.27 -22.72 -1.65
CA GLY A 256 17.78 -22.95 -0.30
C GLY A 256 18.22 -21.65 0.36
N LYS A 257 18.11 -21.59 1.69
CA LYS A 257 18.75 -20.58 2.54
C LYS A 257 20.25 -20.66 2.28
N LEU A 258 20.75 -20.01 1.23
CA LEU A 258 22.18 -19.91 0.99
C LEU A 258 22.76 -19.24 2.23
N GLY A 259 23.71 -19.95 2.86
CA GLY A 259 24.34 -19.56 4.11
C GLY A 259 24.79 -18.11 4.06
N ASP A 260 24.68 -17.48 5.24
CA ASP A 260 25.07 -16.10 5.59
C ASP A 260 23.86 -15.28 6.11
N GLY A 261 23.96 -14.87 7.38
CA GLY A 261 23.40 -13.65 8.00
C GLY A 261 21.92 -13.27 7.87
N THR A 262 21.11 -13.99 7.09
CA THR A 262 19.82 -13.51 6.56
C THR A 262 18.64 -14.42 6.91
N ALA A 263 18.69 -15.05 8.10
CA ALA A 263 17.57 -15.81 8.63
C ALA A 263 16.31 -14.92 8.67
N GLY A 264 15.22 -15.35 7.99
CA GLY A 264 13.94 -14.61 7.97
C GLY A 264 13.68 -13.74 6.74
N ALA A 265 14.66 -13.54 5.85
CA ALA A 265 14.53 -12.74 4.62
C ALA A 265 13.79 -13.49 3.49
N MET A 266 12.55 -13.11 3.16
CA MET A 266 11.79 -13.68 2.02
C MET A 266 11.58 -12.66 0.91
N LEU A 267 11.82 -13.07 -0.35
CA LEU A 267 11.45 -12.30 -1.54
C LEU A 267 9.93 -12.33 -1.74
N ARG A 268 9.36 -11.13 -1.92
CA ARG A 268 7.93 -10.85 -2.08
C ARG A 268 7.72 -9.91 -3.27
N SER A 269 6.64 -10.14 -4.00
CA SER A 269 6.27 -9.31 -5.15
C SER A 269 5.23 -8.26 -4.76
N PHE A 270 5.35 -7.07 -5.34
CA PHE A 270 4.46 -5.95 -5.02
C PHE A 270 3.90 -5.32 -6.29
N VAL A 271 2.73 -4.73 -6.17
CA VAL A 271 2.10 -3.90 -7.19
C VAL A 271 1.72 -2.57 -6.58
N VAL A 272 1.80 -1.51 -7.36
CA VAL A 272 1.32 -0.20 -6.90
C VAL A 272 -0.14 -0.06 -7.28
N GLY A 273 -1.00 0.17 -6.28
CA GLY A 273 -2.35 0.65 -6.48
C GLY A 273 -2.40 2.16 -6.31
N HIS A 274 -3.32 2.81 -7.00
CA HIS A 274 -3.64 4.21 -6.79
C HIS A 274 -5.14 4.41 -6.73
N MET A 275 -5.58 5.40 -5.99
CA MET A 275 -6.98 5.80 -5.94
C MET A 275 -7.27 6.83 -7.05
N GLU A 276 -8.45 6.71 -7.66
CA GLU A 276 -9.00 7.66 -8.63
C GLU A 276 -10.18 8.39 -7.97
N ARG A 277 -10.15 9.73 -7.93
CA ARG A 277 -11.20 10.57 -7.31
C ARG A 277 -12.58 10.25 -7.88
N GLU A 278 -12.65 9.92 -9.16
CA GLU A 278 -13.87 9.63 -9.91
C GLU A 278 -14.60 8.38 -9.40
N ARG A 279 -13.91 7.49 -8.67
CA ARG A 279 -14.52 6.31 -8.05
C ARG A 279 -15.28 6.62 -6.76
N PHE A 280 -14.93 7.72 -6.09
CA PHE A 280 -15.58 8.14 -4.86
C PHE A 280 -16.71 9.11 -5.19
N THR A 281 -17.93 8.59 -5.32
CA THR A 281 -19.11 9.44 -5.54
C THR A 281 -19.34 10.34 -4.32
N ASP A 282 -20.03 11.46 -4.52
CA ASP A 282 -20.36 12.38 -3.41
C ASP A 282 -21.17 11.65 -2.33
N GLU A 283 -22.01 10.68 -2.71
CA GLU A 283 -22.72 9.80 -1.77
C GLU A 283 -21.78 8.99 -0.85
N ILE A 284 -20.65 8.47 -1.36
CA ILE A 284 -19.66 7.76 -0.52
C ILE A 284 -19.00 8.76 0.42
N LEU A 285 -18.55 9.90 -0.12
CA LEU A 285 -17.86 10.92 0.67
C LEU A 285 -18.76 11.44 1.79
N ASP A 286 -20.01 11.78 1.48
CA ASP A 286 -20.97 12.26 2.47
C ASP A 286 -21.22 11.20 3.55
N ALA A 287 -21.44 9.93 3.17
CA ALA A 287 -21.71 8.86 4.12
C ALA A 287 -20.54 8.62 5.08
N TYR A 288 -19.30 8.57 4.57
CA TYR A 288 -18.12 8.28 5.38
C TYR A 288 -17.63 9.48 6.20
N LEU A 289 -17.70 10.70 5.65
CA LEU A 289 -17.22 11.91 6.34
C LEU A 289 -18.17 12.34 7.47
N HIS A 290 -19.47 12.06 7.35
CA HIS A 290 -20.48 12.36 8.37
C HIS A 290 -20.81 11.15 9.26
N PHE A 291 -20.07 10.04 9.11
CA PHE A 291 -20.26 8.88 9.97
C PHE A 291 -19.92 9.23 11.43
N PRO A 292 -20.75 8.84 12.42
CA PRO A 292 -20.50 9.15 13.82
C PRO A 292 -19.14 8.60 14.29
N ARG A 293 -18.31 9.49 14.86
CA ARG A 293 -17.00 9.15 15.43
C ARG A 293 -17.14 8.61 16.85
#